data_AF-T0RMF0-F1
#
_entry.id   AF-T0RMF0-F1
#
_cell.length_a   1.000
_cell.length_b   1.000
_cell.length_c   1.000
_cell.angle_alpha   90.00
_cell.angle_beta   90.00
_cell.angle_gamma   90.00
#
_symmetry.space_group_name_H-M   'P 1'
#
loop_
_entity.id
_entity.type
_entity.pdbx_description
1 polymer ?
#
loop_
_entity_poly.entity_id
_entity_poly.type
_entity_poly.pdbx_seq_one_letter_code
_entity_poly.pdbx_strand_id
1 'polypeptide(L)'
;MSDETLVVVENPYHTARLKPARKGKKGPKLLAVVHQSGCTGCEVCIQGCPVDSIELVAGPDSSNPEFRQTVEIDLARCIGCQNCSQDCPWETITMYQHDDAFIAWGNETLKSELYVSEENLEELNKQYGVSLDAPAAQSEEESA
;
A
#
# COMPACT_ATOMS: atom_id res chain seq x y z
N MET A 1 22.22 -4.91 -16.50
CA MET A 1 20.77 -4.68 -16.66
C MET A 1 20.37 -3.99 -15.38
N SER A 2 20.03 -2.71 -15.49
CA SER A 2 20.09 -1.70 -14.43
C SER A 2 19.45 -2.18 -13.14
N ASP A 3 20.29 -2.47 -12.15
CA ASP A 3 19.91 -2.55 -10.74
C ASP A 3 19.68 -1.11 -10.28
N GLU A 4 18.59 -0.55 -10.78
CA GLU A 4 18.04 0.69 -10.26
C GLU A 4 17.03 0.21 -9.24
N THR A 5 17.49 0.08 -7.99
CA THR A 5 16.60 -0.11 -6.84
C THR A 5 15.65 1.09 -6.85
N LEU A 6 14.49 0.90 -7.49
CA LEU A 6 13.49 1.94 -7.65
C LEU A 6 13.10 2.41 -6.26
N VAL A 7 13.49 3.64 -5.91
CA VAL A 7 13.15 4.22 -4.62
C VAL A 7 11.65 4.48 -4.63
N VAL A 8 10.94 3.70 -3.81
CA VAL A 8 9.48 3.77 -3.68
C VAL A 8 9.13 4.52 -2.40
N VAL A 9 8.27 5.51 -2.55
CA VAL A 9 7.77 6.37 -1.48
C VAL A 9 6.27 6.24 -1.35
N GLU A 10 5.74 6.45 -0.14
CA GLU A 10 4.29 6.44 0.07
C GLU A 10 3.62 7.57 -0.73
N ASN A 11 2.60 7.22 -1.51
CA ASN A 11 1.76 8.20 -2.19
C ASN A 11 0.89 8.95 -1.16
N PRO A 12 1.09 10.27 -0.94
CA PRO A 12 0.33 11.04 0.05
C PRO A 12 -1.09 11.36 -0.43
N TYR A 13 -1.35 11.26 -1.74
CA TYR A 13 -2.63 11.61 -2.36
C TYR A 13 -3.61 10.44 -2.46
N HIS A 14 -3.18 9.22 -2.15
CA HIS A 14 -4.06 8.06 -2.17
C HIS A 14 -5.08 8.13 -1.03
N THR A 15 -6.34 7.75 -1.30
CA THR A 15 -7.45 7.80 -0.32
C THR A 15 -7.18 6.98 0.94
N ALA A 16 -6.40 5.91 0.82
CA ALA A 16 -5.87 5.15 1.96
C ALA A 16 -5.25 6.06 3.03
N ARG A 17 -4.57 7.15 2.65
CA ARG A 17 -3.91 8.07 3.58
C ARG A 17 -4.87 8.83 4.49
N LEU A 18 -6.16 8.92 4.13
CA LEU A 18 -7.21 9.49 4.99
C LEU A 18 -7.62 8.56 6.14
N LYS A 19 -7.31 7.26 6.06
CA LYS A 19 -7.64 6.28 7.10
C LYS A 19 -6.79 6.50 8.35
N PRO A 20 -7.34 6.26 9.56
CA PRO A 20 -6.64 6.53 10.82
C PRO A 20 -5.33 5.74 10.90
N ALA A 21 -4.28 6.39 11.41
CA ALA A 21 -3.00 5.74 11.62
C ALA A 21 -3.11 4.62 12.67
N ARG A 22 -2.27 3.59 12.52
CA ARG A 22 -2.19 2.48 13.45
C ARG A 22 -1.81 2.99 14.84
N LYS A 23 -2.61 2.62 15.85
CA LYS A 23 -2.31 2.92 17.26
C LYS A 23 -1.23 1.96 17.78
N GLY A 24 -0.13 2.51 18.31
CA GLY A 24 0.89 1.74 19.03
C GLY A 24 2.32 1.94 18.50
N LYS A 25 3.30 1.96 19.42
CA LYS A 25 4.71 2.26 19.08
C LYS A 25 5.47 1.14 18.37
N LYS A 26 5.04 -0.12 18.51
CA LYS A 26 5.73 -1.28 17.91
C LYS A 26 5.02 -1.71 16.62
N GLY A 27 5.78 -1.88 15.54
CA GLY A 27 5.28 -2.48 14.30
C GLY A 27 4.86 -3.94 14.51
N PRO A 28 3.99 -4.48 13.64
CA PRO A 28 3.65 -5.89 13.67
C PRO A 28 4.88 -6.73 13.33
N LYS A 29 4.92 -7.99 13.79
CA LYS A 29 6.01 -8.91 13.42
C LYS A 29 5.85 -9.45 12.01
N LEU A 30 4.61 -9.58 11.57
CA LEU A 30 4.24 -10.13 10.27
C LEU A 30 3.45 -9.09 9.49
N LEU A 31 3.67 -9.05 8.18
CA LEU A 31 2.94 -8.23 7.24
C LEU A 31 2.44 -9.11 6.09
N ALA A 32 1.26 -8.79 5.59
CA ALA A 32 0.64 -9.51 4.49
C ALA A 32 1.05 -8.86 3.16
N VAL A 33 1.45 -9.67 2.19
CA VAL A 33 1.79 -9.24 0.82
C VAL A 33 0.94 -10.06 -0.16
N VAL A 34 0.45 -9.40 -1.20
CA VAL A 34 -0.40 -10.01 -2.23
C VAL A 34 0.43 -10.37 -3.44
N HIS A 35 0.32 -11.61 -3.89
CA HIS A 35 0.78 -12.05 -5.20
C HIS A 35 -0.19 -11.55 -6.28
N GLN A 36 0.05 -10.35 -6.82
CA GLN A 36 -0.87 -9.73 -7.79
C GLN A 36 -1.00 -10.54 -9.09
N SER A 37 -0.01 -11.36 -9.40
CA SER A 37 -0.07 -12.31 -10.53
C SER A 37 -1.20 -13.33 -10.40
N GLY A 38 -1.55 -13.77 -9.19
CA GLY A 38 -2.67 -14.70 -8.95
C GLY A 38 -3.95 -14.02 -8.49
N CYS A 39 -3.86 -12.77 -8.00
CA CYS A 39 -5.00 -12.04 -7.48
C CYS A 39 -6.02 -11.71 -8.59
N THR A 40 -7.30 -11.84 -8.26
CA THR A 40 -8.43 -11.56 -9.16
C THR A 40 -9.24 -10.33 -8.76
N GLY A 41 -8.89 -9.66 -7.66
CA GLY A 41 -9.65 -8.52 -7.16
C GLY A 41 -11.04 -8.91 -6.63
N CYS A 42 -11.21 -10.10 -6.04
CA CYS A 42 -12.52 -10.53 -5.52
C CYS A 42 -13.00 -9.83 -4.23
N GLU A 43 -12.18 -8.93 -3.66
CA GLU A 43 -12.49 -8.05 -2.51
C GLU A 43 -12.87 -8.72 -1.18
N VAL A 44 -12.90 -10.05 -1.10
CA VAL A 44 -13.22 -10.79 0.15
C VAL A 44 -12.30 -10.37 1.30
N CYS A 45 -11.01 -10.24 1.03
CA CYS A 45 -10.02 -9.84 2.03
C CYS A 45 -10.19 -8.39 2.52
N ILE A 46 -10.73 -7.48 1.69
CA ILE A 46 -10.98 -6.08 2.06
C ILE A 46 -12.01 -6.05 3.20
N GLN A 47 -13.11 -6.78 3.03
CA GLN A 47 -14.19 -6.85 4.03
C GLN A 47 -13.73 -7.51 5.34
N GLY A 48 -12.79 -8.46 5.27
CA GLY A 48 -12.24 -9.15 6.43
C GLY A 48 -11.16 -8.37 7.20
N CYS A 49 -10.69 -7.23 6.67
CA CYS A 49 -9.57 -6.49 7.27
C CYS A 49 -10.04 -5.62 8.45
N PRO A 50 -9.60 -5.89 9.70
CA PRO A 50 -10.07 -5.17 10.88
C PRO A 50 -9.57 -3.72 10.97
N VAL A 51 -8.58 -3.35 10.16
CA VAL A 51 -7.95 -2.02 10.12
C VAL A 51 -8.07 -1.37 8.75
N ASP A 52 -8.85 -1.98 7.84
CA ASP A 52 -9.10 -1.44 6.50
C ASP A 52 -7.81 -1.04 5.75
N SER A 53 -6.78 -1.90 5.82
CA SER A 53 -5.45 -1.67 5.22
C SER A 53 -5.30 -2.23 3.80
N ILE A 54 -6.40 -2.57 3.12
CA ILE A 54 -6.36 -3.22 1.80
C ILE A 54 -7.13 -2.36 0.82
N GLU A 55 -6.49 -2.02 -0.29
CA GLU A 55 -7.07 -1.21 -1.36
C GLU A 55 -7.26 -2.04 -2.62
N LEU A 56 -8.31 -1.73 -3.38
CA LEU A 56 -8.45 -2.22 -4.75
C LEU A 56 -7.64 -1.28 -5.66
N VAL A 57 -6.73 -1.85 -6.45
CA VAL A 57 -5.87 -1.11 -7.37
C VAL A 57 -6.16 -1.49 -8.81
N ALA A 58 -5.88 -0.58 -9.74
CA ALA A 58 -6.05 -0.85 -11.16
C ALA A 58 -5.18 -2.03 -11.63
N GLY A 59 -5.65 -2.71 -12.68
CA GLY A 59 -4.92 -3.81 -13.31
C GLY A 59 -3.56 -3.36 -13.87
N PRO A 60 -2.62 -4.33 -14.03
CA PRO A 60 -1.25 -4.04 -14.45
C PRO A 60 -1.15 -3.58 -15.91
N ASP A 61 -2.16 -3.84 -16.75
CA ASP A 61 -2.20 -3.35 -18.12
C ASP A 61 -2.60 -1.88 -18.16
N SER A 62 -1.68 -1.01 -18.60
CA SER A 62 -1.92 0.43 -18.74
C SER A 62 -2.93 0.76 -19.84
N SER A 63 -3.12 -0.12 -20.83
CA SER A 63 -4.07 0.08 -21.92
C SER A 63 -5.51 -0.24 -21.51
N ASN A 64 -5.68 -1.10 -20.49
CA ASN A 64 -6.98 -1.47 -19.96
C ASN A 64 -6.93 -1.65 -18.43
N PRO A 65 -6.82 -0.55 -17.66
CA PRO A 65 -6.62 -0.62 -16.20
C PRO A 65 -7.80 -1.20 -15.42
N GLU A 66 -9.00 -1.22 -16.02
CA GLU A 66 -10.19 -1.83 -15.40
C GLU A 66 -10.19 -3.36 -15.49
N PHE A 67 -9.38 -3.92 -16.40
CA PHE A 67 -9.28 -5.36 -16.55
C PHE A 67 -8.28 -5.95 -15.56
N ARG A 68 -8.71 -6.99 -14.83
CA ARG A 68 -7.90 -7.70 -13.84
C ARG A 68 -7.37 -6.76 -12.75
N GLN A 69 -8.28 -5.99 -12.15
CA GLN A 69 -7.99 -5.27 -10.91
C GLN A 69 -7.50 -6.25 -9.84
N THR A 70 -6.59 -5.79 -9.01
CA THR A 70 -6.00 -6.59 -7.94
C THR A 70 -6.14 -5.82 -6.64
N VAL A 71 -5.82 -6.48 -5.53
CA VAL A 71 -5.73 -5.80 -4.24
C VAL A 71 -4.27 -5.55 -3.88
N GLU A 72 -4.04 -4.45 -3.18
CA GLU A 72 -2.76 -4.10 -2.59
C GLU A 72 -2.94 -3.87 -1.08
N ILE A 73 -1.99 -4.32 -0.28
CA ILE A 73 -2.01 -4.16 1.18
C ILE A 73 -1.07 -3.03 1.56
N ASP A 74 -1.59 -2.03 2.27
CA ASP A 74 -0.80 -0.96 2.86
C ASP A 74 0.01 -1.49 4.04
N LEU A 75 1.31 -1.72 3.81
CA LEU A 75 2.23 -2.28 4.79
C LEU A 75 2.37 -1.38 6.03
N ALA A 76 2.19 -0.06 5.88
CA ALA A 76 2.26 0.88 6.99
C ALA A 76 1.06 0.75 7.97
N ARG A 77 -0.09 0.28 7.48
CA ARG A 77 -1.33 0.11 8.27
C ARG A 77 -1.60 -1.32 8.70
N CYS A 78 -1.10 -2.30 7.96
CA CYS A 78 -1.30 -3.71 8.28
C CYS A 78 -0.85 -4.00 9.73
N ILE A 79 -1.68 -4.76 10.46
CA ILE A 79 -1.40 -5.18 11.84
C ILE A 79 -0.96 -6.65 11.95
N GLY A 80 -0.82 -7.34 10.82
CA GLY A 80 -0.38 -8.74 10.79
C GLY A 80 -1.39 -9.73 11.38
N CYS A 81 -2.70 -9.43 11.32
CA CYS A 81 -3.75 -10.28 11.90
C CYS A 81 -4.01 -11.59 11.14
N GLN A 82 -3.51 -11.71 9.90
CA GLN A 82 -3.60 -12.88 9.03
C GLN A 82 -4.99 -13.23 8.47
N ASN A 83 -6.07 -12.54 8.85
CA ASN A 83 -7.42 -12.79 8.31
C ASN A 83 -7.44 -12.88 6.77
N CYS A 84 -6.84 -11.90 6.09
CA CYS A 84 -6.78 -11.87 4.64
C CYS A 84 -6.11 -13.10 4.01
N SER A 85 -5.06 -13.66 4.64
CA SER A 85 -4.42 -14.89 4.17
C SER A 85 -5.30 -16.13 4.29
N GLN A 86 -6.16 -16.17 5.31
CA GLN A 86 -7.08 -17.29 5.54
C GLN A 86 -8.35 -17.17 4.68
N ASP A 87 -8.81 -15.95 4.45
CA ASP A 87 -10.05 -15.67 3.73
C ASP A 87 -9.87 -15.62 2.20
N CYS A 88 -8.63 -15.62 1.71
CA CYS A 88 -8.36 -15.55 0.28
C CYS A 88 -8.70 -16.88 -0.42
N PRO A 89 -9.71 -16.92 -1.31
CA PRO A 89 -10.09 -18.15 -2.00
C PRO A 89 -9.06 -18.63 -3.04
N TRP A 90 -8.13 -17.74 -3.41
CA TRP A 90 -7.08 -18.00 -4.39
C TRP A 90 -5.71 -18.26 -3.75
N GLU A 91 -5.62 -18.19 -2.42
CA GLU A 91 -4.38 -18.37 -1.66
C GLU A 91 -3.23 -17.44 -2.13
N THR A 92 -3.56 -16.22 -2.58
CA THR A 92 -2.60 -15.28 -3.17
C THR A 92 -2.01 -14.30 -2.15
N ILE A 93 -2.18 -14.54 -0.85
CA ILE A 93 -1.74 -13.62 0.21
C ILE A 93 -0.81 -14.36 1.15
N THR A 94 0.45 -13.93 1.19
CA THR A 94 1.50 -14.56 2.00
C THR A 94 1.91 -13.63 3.13
N MET A 95 2.15 -14.21 4.31
CA MET A 95 2.64 -13.50 5.48
C MET A 95 4.16 -13.52 5.52
N TYR A 96 4.78 -12.35 5.48
CA TYR A 96 6.23 -12.17 5.59
C TYR A 96 6.61 -11.55 6.93
N GLN A 97 7.85 -11.74 7.36
CA GLN A 97 8.39 -10.96 8.48
C GLN A 97 8.41 -9.47 8.11
N HIS A 98 8.21 -8.61 9.11
CA HIS A 98 8.14 -7.16 8.93
C HIS A 98 9.27 -6.61 8.05
N ASP A 99 10.50 -7.04 8.32
CA ASP A 99 11.70 -6.53 7.65
C ASP A 99 11.86 -7.05 6.21
N ASP A 100 11.25 -8.19 5.89
CA ASP A 100 11.29 -8.81 4.56
C ASP A 100 10.09 -8.42 3.68
N ALA A 101 9.03 -7.88 4.29
CA ALA A 101 7.74 -7.65 3.63
C ALA A 101 7.83 -6.65 2.48
N PHE A 102 8.67 -5.62 2.60
CA PHE A 102 8.85 -4.64 1.52
C PHE A 102 9.59 -5.24 0.32
N ILE A 103 10.56 -6.11 0.56
CA ILE A 103 11.28 -6.85 -0.49
C ILE A 103 10.31 -7.79 -1.20
N ALA A 104 9.50 -8.54 -0.44
CA ALA A 104 8.47 -9.40 -0.99
C ALA A 104 7.45 -8.59 -1.80
N TRP A 105 6.97 -7.47 -1.26
CA TRP A 105 6.05 -6.58 -1.96
C TRP A 105 6.63 -6.11 -3.30
N GLY A 106 7.90 -5.72 -3.36
CA GLY A 106 8.53 -5.27 -4.61
C GLY A 106 8.64 -6.36 -5.68
N ASN A 107 8.70 -7.63 -5.29
CA ASN A 107 8.76 -8.77 -6.22
C ASN A 107 7.38 -9.23 -6.70
N GLU A 108 6.37 -9.10 -5.84
CA GLU A 108 5.04 -9.71 -6.04
C GLU A 108 3.97 -8.73 -6.53
N THR A 109 4.23 -7.43 -6.35
CA THR A 109 3.35 -6.33 -6.77
C THR A 109 3.64 -5.96 -8.21
N LEU A 110 2.66 -6.16 -9.09
CA LEU A 110 2.77 -5.79 -10.50
C LEU A 110 2.50 -4.30 -10.74
N LYS A 111 1.59 -3.71 -9.96
CA LYS A 111 1.23 -2.30 -10.01
C LYS A 111 0.80 -1.81 -8.63
N SER A 112 1.29 -0.64 -8.25
CA SER A 112 0.95 0.01 -6.99
C SER A 112 0.41 1.41 -7.22
N GLU A 113 -0.59 1.77 -6.44
CA GLU A 113 -1.10 3.13 -6.30
C GLU A 113 -0.78 3.73 -4.92
N LEU A 114 -0.39 2.87 -3.97
CA LEU A 114 -0.03 3.22 -2.59
C LEU A 114 1.41 3.66 -2.44
N TYR A 115 2.32 3.07 -3.22
CA TYR A 115 3.74 3.35 -3.24
C TYR A 115 4.15 3.66 -4.67
N VAL A 116 4.70 4.85 -4.89
CA VAL A 116 5.06 5.37 -6.21
C VAL A 116 6.55 5.67 -6.26
N SER A 117 7.13 5.74 -7.46
CA SER A 117 8.49 6.24 -7.63
C SER A 117 8.58 7.72 -7.23
N GLU A 118 9.78 8.18 -6.89
CA GLU A 118 10.04 9.60 -6.63
C GLU A 118 9.63 10.48 -7.83
N GLU A 119 9.90 10.02 -9.05
CA GLU A 119 9.51 10.70 -10.29
C GLU A 119 7.98 10.87 -10.39
N ASN A 120 7.23 9.79 -10.14
CA ASN A 120 5.76 9.85 -10.14
C ASN A 120 5.23 10.76 -9.02
N LEU A 121 5.90 10.78 -7.86
CA LEU A 121 5.52 11.69 -6.78
C LEU A 121 5.70 13.16 -7.17
N GLU A 122 6.76 13.52 -7.88
CA GLU A 122 6.95 14.88 -8.39
C GLU A 122 5.85 15.29 -9.39
N GLU A 123 5.44 14.37 -10.26
CA GLU A 123 4.32 14.60 -11.18
C GLU A 123 3.01 14.81 -10.45
N LEU A 124 2.72 13.97 -9.44
CA LEU A 124 1.54 14.13 -8.59
C LEU A 124 1.58 15.47 -7.83
N ASN A 125 2.73 15.86 -7.27
CA ASN A 125 2.88 17.14 -6.57
C ASN A 125 2.57 18.33 -7.50
N LYS A 126 3.04 18.27 -8.76
CA LYS A 126 2.73 19.28 -9.79
C LYS A 126 1.24 19.28 -10.14
N GLN A 127 0.63 18.10 -10.29
CA GLN A 127 -0.79 17.94 -10.60
C GLN A 127 -1.69 18.55 -9.52
N TYR A 128 -1.37 18.31 -8.24
CA TYR A 128 -2.14 18.81 -7.10
C TYR A 128 -1.69 20.19 -6.61
N GLY A 129 -0.71 20.82 -7.28
CA GLY A 129 -0.28 22.19 -7.01
C GLY A 129 0.44 22.40 -5.67
N VAL A 130 1.06 21.35 -5.11
CA VAL A 130 1.84 21.42 -3.87
C VAL A 130 3.28 21.79 -4.20
N SER A 131 3.70 23.02 -3.89
CA SER A 131 5.12 23.39 -3.87
C SER A 131 5.75 22.94 -2.56
N LEU A 132 6.86 22.18 -2.61
CA LEU A 132 7.56 21.60 -1.45
C LEU A 132 8.21 22.61 -0.48
N ASP A 133 7.89 23.91 -0.59
CA ASP A 133 8.42 24.97 0.26
C ASP A 133 7.61 25.22 1.55
N ALA A 134 6.58 24.40 1.85
CA ALA A 134 5.79 24.50 3.08
C ALA A 134 6.25 23.46 4.12
N PRO A 135 6.84 23.86 5.26
CA PRO A 135 7.25 22.92 6.29
C PRO A 135 6.02 22.22 6.89
N ALA A 136 6.20 20.93 7.20
CA ALA A 136 5.21 20.08 7.85
C ALA A 136 4.53 20.81 9.03
N ALA A 137 3.20 20.92 8.96
CA ALA A 137 2.39 21.44 10.04
C ALA A 137 2.67 20.63 11.32
N GLN A 138 3.42 21.26 12.23
CA GLN A 138 3.58 20.79 13.60
C GLN A 138 2.20 20.86 14.24
N SER A 139 1.78 19.75 14.84
CA SER A 139 0.64 19.72 15.74
C SER A 139 1.02 20.50 16.99
N GLU A 140 0.63 21.78 17.04
CA GLU A 140 0.67 22.54 18.28
C GLU A 140 -0.47 22.10 19.20
N GLU A 141 -0.09 21.94 20.46
CA GLU A 141 -0.91 21.64 21.62
C GLU A 141 -2.05 22.64 21.80
N GLU A 142 -3.25 22.18 22.15
CA GLU A 142 -4.18 23.02 22.91
C GLU A 142 -4.64 22.27 24.15
N SER A 143 -3.83 22.44 25.18
CA SER A 143 -4.20 22.37 26.58
C SER A 143 -5.15 23.53 26.93
N ALA A 144 -6.34 23.20 27.40
CA ALA A 144 -7.17 24.06 28.26
C ALA A 144 -8.00 23.20 29.21
#